data_AF-A0A6A1TNV7-F1
#
_entry.id   AF-A0A6A1TNV7-F1
#
_cell.length_a   1.000
_cell.length_b   1.000
_cell.length_c   1.000
_cell.angle_alpha   90.00
_cell.angle_beta   90.00
_cell.angle_gamma   90.00
#
_symmetry.space_group_name_H-M   'P 1'
#
loop_
_entity.id
_entity.type
_entity.pdbx_description
1 polymer ?
#
loop_
_entity_poly.entity_id
_entity_poly.type
_entity_poly.pdbx_seq_one_letter_code
_entity_poly.pdbx_strand_id
1 'polypeptide(L)'
;MIRSISLLAVFVSLAVPTGADAMFVANYASWKKMPPALQEGYLIGVMDGWTRTSTRGEQPWMKAQRTGINKCMREQEISSAMLVNLVNSHYSAHTADWRVPPAIVVKDVIMGTCLADVNSEREKAGYSAWERQPTQISKDN
;
A
#
# COMPACT_ATOMS: atom_id res chain seq x y z
N MET A 1 -41.25 28.71 -5.73
CA MET A 1 -40.43 27.87 -6.65
C MET A 1 -39.17 27.28 -6.02
N ILE A 2 -38.58 27.85 -4.95
CA ILE A 2 -37.34 27.32 -4.33
C ILE A 2 -37.55 26.04 -3.50
N ARG A 3 -38.76 25.81 -2.95
CA ARG A 3 -39.08 24.63 -2.12
C ARG A 3 -39.05 23.29 -2.86
N SER A 4 -39.29 23.29 -4.18
CA SER A 4 -39.41 22.07 -4.98
C SER A 4 -38.06 21.49 -5.42
N ILE A 5 -37.01 22.32 -5.47
CA ILE A 5 -35.67 21.89 -5.90
C ILE A 5 -34.96 21.13 -4.77
N SER A 6 -35.16 21.53 -3.51
CA SER A 6 -34.55 20.90 -2.33
C SER A 6 -35.02 19.46 -2.11
N LEU A 7 -36.26 19.14 -2.46
CA LEU A 7 -36.81 17.78 -2.32
C LEU A 7 -36.21 16.81 -3.34
N LEU A 8 -35.91 17.26 -4.56
CA LEU A 8 -35.35 16.41 -5.61
C LEU A 8 -33.91 15.95 -5.27
N ALA A 9 -33.11 16.82 -4.67
CA ALA A 9 -31.72 16.52 -4.30
C ALA A 9 -31.60 15.45 -3.20
N VAL A 10 -32.59 15.36 -2.30
CA VAL A 10 -32.65 14.35 -1.24
C VAL A 10 -32.99 12.97 -1.80
N PHE A 11 -33.86 12.89 -2.82
CA PHE A 11 -34.21 11.60 -3.43
C PHE A 11 -33.09 11.02 -4.30
N VAL A 12 -32.29 11.87 -4.97
CA VAL A 12 -31.14 11.40 -5.77
C VAL A 12 -30.01 10.85 -4.88
N SER A 13 -29.83 11.38 -3.67
CA SER A 13 -28.79 10.93 -2.74
C SER A 13 -29.13 9.61 -2.04
N LEU A 14 -30.41 9.24 -1.93
CA LEU A 14 -30.87 7.96 -1.38
C LEU A 14 -30.87 6.81 -2.41
N ALA A 15 -30.79 7.13 -3.71
CA ALA A 15 -30.85 6.15 -4.80
C ALA A 15 -29.48 5.64 -5.23
N VAL A 16 -28.37 6.13 -4.66
CA VAL A 16 -27.04 5.56 -4.87
C VAL A 16 -26.88 4.43 -3.86
N PRO A 17 -26.90 3.15 -4.27
CA PRO A 17 -26.49 2.09 -3.38
C PRO A 17 -25.00 2.31 -3.13
N THR A 18 -24.65 2.92 -2.01
CA THR A 18 -23.29 2.93 -1.49
C THR A 18 -23.03 1.58 -0.85
N GLY A 19 -23.04 0.53 -1.68
CA GLY A 19 -22.30 -0.69 -1.39
C GLY A 19 -20.82 -0.35 -1.47
N ALA A 20 -20.32 0.41 -0.48
CA ALA A 20 -18.90 0.53 -0.22
C ALA A 20 -18.46 -0.79 0.40
N ASP A 21 -18.49 -1.87 -0.38
CA ASP A 21 -17.58 -2.98 -0.12
C ASP A 21 -16.21 -2.35 -0.19
N ALA A 22 -15.51 -2.32 0.95
CA ALA A 22 -14.07 -2.16 0.96
C ALA A 22 -13.51 -3.37 0.20
N MET A 23 -13.55 -3.31 -1.14
CA MET A 23 -13.13 -4.38 -2.02
C MET A 23 -11.62 -4.50 -1.83
N PHE A 24 -11.23 -5.33 -0.87
CA PHE A 24 -9.85 -5.74 -0.71
C PHE A 24 -9.48 -6.48 -1.99
N VAL A 25 -8.58 -5.88 -2.78
CA VAL A 25 -8.03 -6.52 -3.95
C VAL A 25 -7.24 -7.72 -3.45
N ALA A 26 -7.80 -8.92 -3.63
CA ALA A 26 -7.32 -10.11 -2.93
C ALA A 26 -6.14 -10.81 -3.65
N ASN A 27 -5.95 -10.56 -4.95
CA ASN A 27 -4.99 -11.29 -5.77
C ASN A 27 -4.70 -10.57 -7.10
N TYR A 28 -3.78 -11.12 -7.89
CA TYR A 28 -3.40 -10.59 -9.19
C TYR A 28 -4.54 -10.54 -10.22
N ALA A 29 -5.46 -11.51 -10.19
CA ALA A 29 -6.56 -11.57 -11.16
C ALA A 29 -7.56 -10.42 -10.99
N SER A 30 -7.82 -9.99 -9.76
CA SER A 30 -8.61 -8.79 -9.48
C SER A 30 -7.80 -7.52 -9.74
N TRP A 31 -6.52 -7.51 -9.36
CA TRP A 31 -5.62 -6.37 -9.56
C TRP A 31 -5.51 -5.94 -11.03
N LYS A 32 -5.28 -6.88 -11.95
CA LYS A 32 -5.08 -6.56 -13.38
C LYS A 32 -6.33 -6.03 -14.09
N LYS A 33 -7.52 -6.19 -13.49
CA LYS A 33 -8.79 -5.67 -14.03
C LYS A 33 -9.03 -4.22 -13.63
N MET A 34 -8.29 -3.70 -12.66
CA MET A 34 -8.42 -2.32 -12.21
C MET A 34 -7.80 -1.37 -13.24
N PRO A 35 -8.48 -0.26 -13.57
CA PRO A 35 -7.87 0.86 -14.27
C PRO A 35 -6.62 1.38 -13.53
N PRO A 36 -5.58 1.85 -14.24
CA PRO A 36 -4.34 2.34 -13.63
C PRO A 36 -4.57 3.39 -12.52
N ALA A 37 -5.47 4.35 -12.71
CA ALA A 37 -5.78 5.36 -11.70
C ALA A 37 -6.32 4.76 -10.39
N LEU A 38 -7.10 3.67 -10.46
CA LEU A 38 -7.58 2.97 -9.26
C LEU A 38 -6.47 2.13 -8.61
N GLN A 39 -5.56 1.58 -9.40
CA GLN A 39 -4.37 0.88 -8.89
C GLN A 39 -3.47 1.84 -8.10
N GLU A 40 -3.20 3.02 -8.66
CA GLU A 40 -2.43 4.07 -8.01
C GLU A 40 -3.08 4.53 -6.70
N GLY A 41 -4.37 4.89 -6.74
CA GLY A 41 -5.10 5.33 -5.54
C GLY A 41 -5.14 4.26 -4.45
N TYR A 42 -5.32 2.99 -4.84
CA TYR A 42 -5.26 1.85 -3.91
C TYR A 42 -3.89 1.74 -3.23
N LEU A 43 -2.80 1.77 -3.99
CA LEU A 43 -1.45 1.63 -3.43
C LEU A 43 -1.05 2.82 -2.58
N ILE A 44 -1.43 4.05 -2.95
CA ILE A 44 -1.24 5.23 -2.10
C ILE A 44 -1.96 5.03 -0.76
N GLY A 45 -3.22 4.58 -0.79
CA GLY A 45 -3.98 4.30 0.44
C GLY A 45 -3.31 3.24 1.32
N VAL A 46 -2.75 2.18 0.72
CA VAL A 46 -1.97 1.17 1.44
C VAL A 46 -0.72 1.78 2.06
N MET A 47 0.03 2.58 1.30
CA MET A 47 1.26 3.20 1.78
C MET A 47 0.98 4.20 2.89
N ASP A 48 -0.01 5.07 2.76
CA ASP A 48 -0.40 6.03 3.80
C ASP A 48 -0.83 5.32 5.09
N GLY A 49 -1.68 4.29 4.98
CA GLY A 49 -2.08 3.48 6.12
C GLY A 49 -0.91 2.75 6.78
N TRP A 50 0.12 2.39 6.03
CA TRP A 50 1.29 1.69 6.55
C TRP A 50 2.33 2.62 7.18
N THR A 51 2.58 3.80 6.58
CA THR A 51 3.69 4.68 6.95
C THR A 51 3.28 5.88 7.80
N ARG A 52 1.98 6.20 7.88
CA ARG A 52 1.47 7.36 8.63
C ARG A 52 0.60 7.00 9.83
N THR A 53 0.01 5.81 9.85
CA THR A 53 -0.80 5.37 10.98
C THR A 53 0.09 4.82 12.09
N SER A 54 -0.15 5.30 13.31
CA SER A 54 0.39 4.71 14.54
C SER A 54 -0.77 4.13 15.34
N THR A 55 -0.51 3.03 16.03
CA THR A 55 -1.50 2.38 16.91
C THR A 55 -1.02 2.40 18.35
N ARG A 56 -1.95 2.56 19.30
CA ARG A 56 -1.61 2.55 20.72
C ARG A 56 -1.05 1.16 21.09
N GLY A 57 0.15 1.14 21.66
CA GLY A 57 0.84 -0.10 22.04
C GLY A 57 1.57 -0.79 20.88
N GLU A 58 1.76 -0.12 19.75
CA GLU A 58 2.61 -0.65 18.68
C GLU A 58 4.04 -0.90 19.15
N GLN A 59 4.71 -1.84 18.49
CA GLN A 59 6.08 -2.16 18.81
C GLN A 59 7.01 -0.96 18.51
N PRO A 60 7.91 -0.57 19.43
CA PRO A 60 8.75 0.62 19.25
C PRO A 60 9.59 0.65 17.96
N TRP A 61 9.99 -0.51 17.44
CA TRP A 61 10.75 -0.63 16.19
C TRP A 61 9.96 -0.18 14.95
N MET A 62 8.62 -0.17 15.00
CA MET A 62 7.78 0.25 13.88
C MET A 62 7.96 1.74 13.56
N LYS A 63 8.30 2.57 14.55
CA LYS A 63 8.59 3.99 14.31
C LYS A 63 9.83 4.15 13.42
N ALA A 64 10.93 3.47 13.73
CA ALA A 64 12.16 3.52 12.95
C ALA A 64 11.93 3.00 11.52
N GLN A 65 11.17 1.91 11.38
CA GLN A 65 10.75 1.38 10.08
C GLN A 65 10.01 2.43 9.25
N ARG A 66 8.97 3.06 9.79
CA ARG A 66 8.18 4.06 9.05
C ARG A 66 9.02 5.28 8.69
N THR A 67 9.90 5.72 9.59
CA THR A 67 10.84 6.82 9.29
C THR A 67 11.74 6.47 8.11
N GLY A 68 12.33 5.27 8.09
CA GLY A 68 13.19 4.82 7.01
C GLY A 68 12.47 4.68 5.67
N ILE A 69 11.26 4.10 5.66
CA ILE A 69 10.43 4.01 4.44
C ILE A 69 10.09 5.42 3.93
N ASN A 70 9.62 6.32 4.80
CA ASN A 70 9.27 7.68 4.38
C ASN A 70 10.49 8.46 3.87
N LYS A 71 11.68 8.23 4.46
CA LYS A 71 12.95 8.80 3.98
C LYS A 71 13.28 8.30 2.57
N CYS A 72 13.33 6.99 2.36
CA CYS A 72 13.57 6.35 1.07
C CYS A 72 12.59 6.81 -0.01
N MET A 73 11.29 6.77 0.27
CA MET A 73 10.22 7.20 -0.65
C MET A 73 10.42 8.65 -1.11
N ARG A 74 10.80 9.53 -0.19
CA ARG A 74 11.05 10.95 -0.50
C ARG A 74 12.34 11.13 -1.30
N GLU A 75 13.43 10.50 -0.89
CA GLU A 75 14.76 10.69 -1.50
C GLU A 75 14.87 10.06 -2.89
N GLN A 76 14.17 8.95 -3.12
CA GLN A 76 14.09 8.30 -4.43
C GLN A 76 12.90 8.80 -5.28
N GLU A 77 12.14 9.79 -4.78
CA GLU A 77 10.97 10.36 -5.46
C GLU A 77 9.97 9.28 -5.95
N ILE A 78 9.73 8.25 -5.14
CA ILE A 78 8.88 7.11 -5.52
C ILE A 78 7.44 7.59 -5.68
N SER A 79 6.99 7.67 -6.93
CA SER A 79 5.63 8.08 -7.29
C SER A 79 4.62 6.93 -7.23
N SER A 80 3.34 7.26 -7.26
CA SER A 80 2.24 6.28 -7.33
C SER A 80 2.34 5.35 -8.54
N ALA A 81 2.69 5.89 -9.70
CA ALA A 81 2.93 5.12 -10.92
C ALA A 81 4.09 4.12 -10.74
N MET A 82 5.16 4.52 -10.03
CA MET A 82 6.26 3.61 -9.70
C MET A 82 5.81 2.48 -8.78
N LEU A 83 4.93 2.73 -7.81
CA LEU A 83 4.35 1.67 -6.96
C LEU A 83 3.60 0.63 -7.80
N VAL A 84 2.80 1.08 -8.77
CA VAL A 84 2.09 0.18 -9.69
C VAL A 84 3.08 -0.66 -10.51
N ASN A 85 4.13 -0.03 -11.05
CA ASN A 85 5.17 -0.73 -11.81
C ASN A 85 5.90 -1.77 -10.96
N LEU A 86 6.22 -1.45 -9.70
CA LEU A 86 6.86 -2.39 -8.77
C LEU A 86 5.98 -3.62 -8.50
N VAL A 87 4.69 -3.42 -8.23
CA VAL A 87 3.73 -4.52 -8.01
C VAL A 87 3.56 -5.37 -9.27
N ASN A 88 3.40 -4.75 -10.44
CA ASN A 88 3.25 -5.47 -11.70
C ASN A 88 4.52 -6.25 -12.08
N SER A 89 5.70 -5.68 -11.81
CA SER A 89 6.99 -6.35 -12.04
C SER A 89 7.12 -7.58 -11.15
N HIS A 90 6.74 -7.48 -9.87
CA HIS A 90 6.74 -8.61 -8.96
C HIS A 90 5.86 -9.76 -9.46
N TYR A 91 4.59 -9.49 -9.81
CA TYR A 91 3.70 -10.54 -10.32
C TYR A 91 4.15 -11.12 -11.66
N SER A 92 4.85 -10.33 -12.49
CA SER A 92 5.41 -10.83 -13.75
C SER A 92 6.59 -11.77 -13.52
N ALA A 93 7.42 -11.48 -12.51
CA ALA A 93 8.57 -12.30 -12.15
C ALA A 93 8.20 -13.55 -11.32
N HIS A 94 7.12 -13.49 -10.53
CA HIS A 94 6.80 -14.51 -9.53
C HIS A 94 5.34 -14.98 -9.64
N THR A 95 5.06 -15.88 -10.58
CA THR A 95 3.70 -16.39 -10.79
C THR A 95 3.15 -17.18 -9.60
N ALA A 96 4.03 -17.77 -8.78
CA ALA A 96 3.66 -18.43 -7.52
C ALA A 96 3.02 -17.47 -6.49
N ASP A 97 3.28 -16.17 -6.62
CA ASP A 97 2.77 -15.12 -5.74
C ASP A 97 1.46 -14.50 -6.25
N TRP A 98 0.87 -14.97 -7.36
CA TRP A 98 -0.39 -14.42 -7.88
C TRP A 98 -1.58 -14.45 -6.91
N ARG A 99 -1.52 -15.36 -5.92
CA ARG A 99 -2.51 -15.45 -4.83
C ARG A 99 -2.31 -14.43 -3.72
N VAL A 100 -1.16 -13.76 -3.67
CA VAL A 100 -0.83 -12.76 -2.65
C VAL A 100 -1.57 -11.47 -2.99
N PRO A 101 -2.15 -10.75 -2.01
CA PRO A 101 -2.76 -9.45 -2.27
C PRO A 101 -1.73 -8.37 -2.67
N PRO A 102 -2.04 -7.44 -3.59
CA PRO A 102 -1.16 -6.33 -3.95
C PRO A 102 -0.75 -5.44 -2.78
N ALA A 103 -1.58 -5.34 -1.73
CA ALA A 103 -1.22 -4.63 -0.50
C ALA A 103 -0.06 -5.28 0.26
N ILE A 104 0.10 -6.61 0.15
CA ILE A 104 1.25 -7.32 0.73
C ILE A 104 2.45 -7.19 -0.20
N VAL A 105 2.24 -7.38 -1.51
CA VAL A 105 3.30 -7.25 -2.53
C VAL A 105 3.97 -5.88 -2.48
N VAL A 106 3.20 -4.78 -2.42
CA VAL A 106 3.79 -3.44 -2.39
C VAL A 106 4.61 -3.22 -1.11
N LYS A 107 4.16 -3.72 0.03
CA LYS A 107 4.88 -3.61 1.30
C LYS A 107 6.18 -4.39 1.26
N ASP A 108 6.13 -5.61 0.73
CA ASP A 108 7.29 -6.45 0.56
C ASP A 108 8.33 -5.76 -0.35
N VAL A 109 7.93 -5.39 -1.57
CA VAL A 109 8.85 -4.80 -2.55
C VAL A 109 9.43 -3.48 -2.03
N ILE A 110 8.60 -2.61 -1.42
CA ILE A 110 9.09 -1.34 -0.84
C ILE A 110 10.03 -1.58 0.34
N MET A 111 9.77 -2.56 1.19
CA MET A 111 10.71 -2.91 2.25
C MET A 111 12.08 -3.29 1.69
N GLY A 112 12.13 -3.89 0.50
CA GLY A 112 13.37 -4.31 -0.14
C GLY A 112 14.10 -3.14 -0.75
N THR A 113 13.36 -2.33 -1.51
CA THR A 113 13.87 -1.08 -2.09
C THR A 113 14.42 -0.13 -1.03
N CYS A 114 13.76 -0.06 0.13
CA CYS A 114 14.08 0.88 1.19
C CYS A 114 14.87 0.29 2.36
N LEU A 115 15.38 -0.94 2.24
CA LEU A 115 16.01 -1.64 3.36
C LEU A 115 17.20 -0.86 3.95
N ALA A 116 18.02 -0.24 3.10
CA ALA A 116 19.18 0.53 3.54
C ALA A 116 18.77 1.72 4.41
N ASP A 117 17.77 2.50 4.01
CA ASP A 117 17.25 3.62 4.80
C ASP A 117 16.53 3.15 6.07
N VAL A 118 15.78 2.06 5.99
CA VAL A 118 15.17 1.42 7.17
C VAL A 118 16.25 1.01 8.17
N ASN A 119 17.31 0.35 7.73
CA ASN A 119 18.40 -0.07 8.61
C ASN A 119 19.14 1.13 9.20
N SER A 120 19.38 2.19 8.43
CA SER A 120 19.96 3.43 8.94
C SER A 120 19.13 4.05 10.07
N GLU A 121 17.80 4.09 9.94
CA GLU A 121 16.92 4.62 10.99
C GLU A 121 16.77 3.66 12.18
N ARG A 122 16.82 2.35 11.94
CA ARG A 122 16.83 1.32 12.99
C ARG A 122 18.07 1.44 13.88
N GLU A 123 19.25 1.60 13.28
CA GLU A 123 20.52 1.76 13.98
C GLU A 123 20.52 3.03 14.85
N LYS A 124 20.04 4.17 14.31
CA LYS A 124 19.87 5.41 15.09
C LYS A 124 18.96 5.26 16.31
N ALA A 125 17.98 4.34 16.22
CA ALA A 125 17.05 4.04 17.29
C ALA A 125 17.52 2.90 18.21
N GLY A 126 18.74 2.38 18.02
CA GLY A 126 19.33 1.32 18.85
C GLY A 126 18.85 -0.10 18.50
N TYR A 127 18.24 -0.31 17.34
CA TYR A 127 17.86 -1.64 16.86
C TYR A 127 18.89 -2.21 15.90
N SER A 128 19.02 -3.54 15.88
CA SER A 128 19.84 -4.23 14.88
C SER A 128 19.30 -4.04 13.46
N ALA A 129 20.20 -4.04 12.48
CA ALA A 129 19.82 -4.09 11.07
C ALA A 129 18.96 -5.34 10.78
N TRP A 130 18.04 -5.20 9.84
CA TRP A 130 17.35 -6.32 9.24
C TRP A 130 18.11 -6.84 8.04
N GLU A 131 18.14 -8.16 7.90
CA GLU A 131 18.50 -8.84 6.68
C GLU A 131 17.23 -9.16 5.90
N ARG A 132 17.32 -9.16 4.57
CA ARG A 132 16.19 -9.49 3.71
C ARG A 132 16.38 -10.86 3.08
N GLN A 133 15.34 -11.68 3.20
CA GLN A 133 15.16 -13.00 2.59
C GLN A 133 14.46 -12.86 1.21
N PRO A 134 14.32 -13.92 0.39
CA PRO A 134 14.30 -13.83 -1.07
C PRO A 134 13.20 -12.94 -1.67
N THR A 135 13.41 -12.47 -2.90
CA THR A 135 12.52 -11.56 -3.64
C THR A 135 11.13 -12.11 -3.95
N GLN A 136 10.85 -13.37 -3.58
CA GLN A 136 9.61 -14.09 -3.83
C GLN A 136 8.94 -14.40 -2.49
N ILE A 137 7.75 -13.86 -2.27
CA ILE A 137 7.04 -13.90 -0.98
C ILE A 137 6.68 -15.34 -0.61
N SER A 138 6.32 -16.19 -1.59
CA SER A 138 6.02 -17.60 -1.35
C SER A 138 7.23 -18.45 -0.94
N LYS A 139 8.45 -17.91 -0.97
CA LYS A 139 9.68 -18.59 -0.51
C LYS A 139 10.12 -18.18 0.90
N ASP A 140 9.47 -17.20 1.53
CA ASP A 140 9.80 -16.72 2.88
C ASP A 140 9.29 -17.64 4.02
N ASN A 141 9.13 -18.95 3.76
CA ASN A 141 8.64 -19.93 4.75
C ASN A 141 9.71 -20.31 5.79
#